data_AF-A0A4R6SRK6-F1
#
_entry.id   AF-A0A4R6SRK6-F1
#
_cell.length_a   1.000
_cell.length_b   1.000
_cell.length_c   1.000
_cell.angle_alpha   90.00
_cell.angle_beta   90.00
_cell.angle_gamma   90.00
#
_symmetry.space_group_name_H-M   'P 1'
#
loop_
_entity.id
_entity.type
_entity.pdbx_description
1 polymer ?
#
loop_
_entity_poly.entity_id
_entity_poly.type
_entity_poly.pdbx_seq_one_letter_code
_entity_poly.pdbx_strand_id
1 'polypeptide(L)'
;MKTLESLLESYNIFEKRSALYYLGRYIKQAEIFENYEKNIFIDGAESNPDEKIKSLTLNMIEHIERAANKKASEFNEDEFYYWMDYIAEIEDNIDNVPNQEIIEKALEELDKFEVPKSKEN
;
A
#
# COMPACT_ATOMS: atom_id res chain seq x y z
N MET A 1 11.69 19.35 4.32
CA MET A 1 11.60 17.89 4.50
C MET A 1 10.80 17.37 3.31
N LYS A 2 11.24 16.29 2.64
CA LYS A 2 10.45 15.67 1.55
C LYS A 2 9.14 15.13 2.13
N THR A 3 8.00 15.21 1.44
CA THR A 3 6.74 14.58 1.91
C THR A 3 6.73 13.09 1.55
N LEU A 4 5.81 12.30 2.13
CA LEU A 4 5.73 10.87 1.83
C LEU A 4 5.39 10.63 0.35
N GLU A 5 4.53 11.46 -0.24
CA GLU A 5 4.15 11.40 -1.66
C GLU A 5 5.34 11.65 -2.58
N SER A 6 6.26 12.55 -2.19
CA SER A 6 7.46 12.82 -3.01
C SER A 6 8.42 11.62 -3.08
N LEU A 7 8.32 10.66 -2.14
CA LEU A 7 9.07 9.39 -2.22
C LEU A 7 8.46 8.42 -3.25
N LEU A 8 7.20 8.63 -3.62
CA LEU A 8 6.44 7.77 -4.52
C LEU A 8 6.55 8.20 -5.99
N GLU A 9 6.95 9.44 -6.29
CA GLU A 9 6.90 10.04 -7.64
C GLU A 9 7.54 9.19 -8.75
N SER A 10 8.68 8.53 -8.47
CA SER A 10 9.42 7.72 -9.45
C SER A 10 8.96 6.26 -9.58
N TYR A 11 7.89 5.87 -8.88
CA TYR A 11 7.41 4.49 -8.81
C TYR A 11 6.10 4.31 -9.59
N ASN A 12 5.89 3.12 -10.13
CA ASN A 12 4.63 2.79 -10.80
C ASN A 12 3.51 2.55 -9.75
N ILE A 13 2.26 2.52 -10.20
CA ILE A 13 1.10 2.39 -9.30
C ILE A 13 1.16 1.12 -8.45
N PHE A 14 1.57 -0.02 -9.02
CA PHE A 14 1.68 -1.28 -8.29
C PHE A 14 2.75 -1.20 -7.19
N GLU A 15 3.92 -0.66 -7.51
CA GLU A 15 5.02 -0.46 -6.55
C GLU A 15 4.58 0.48 -5.41
N LYS A 16 3.87 1.56 -5.72
CA LYS A 16 3.35 2.51 -4.73
C LYS A 16 2.38 1.81 -3.76
N ARG A 17 1.36 1.13 -4.28
CA ARG A 17 0.36 0.40 -3.48
C ARG A 17 1.00 -0.69 -2.64
N SER A 18 1.94 -1.44 -3.20
CA SER A 18 2.64 -2.49 -2.47
C SER A 18 3.47 -1.91 -1.32
N ALA A 19 4.19 -0.81 -1.54
CA ALA A 19 4.97 -0.18 -0.49
C ALA A 19 4.09 0.44 0.62
N LEU A 20 2.98 1.10 0.26
CA LEU A 20 2.02 1.65 1.23
C LEU A 20 1.34 0.56 2.06
N TYR A 21 1.02 -0.59 1.45
CA TYR A 21 0.53 -1.76 2.17
C TYR A 21 1.52 -2.22 3.25
N TYR A 22 2.80 -2.41 2.90
CA TYR A 22 3.81 -2.84 3.88
C TYR A 22 4.09 -1.76 4.94
N LEU A 23 4.00 -0.48 4.58
CA LEU A 23 4.11 0.62 5.53
C LEU A 23 2.98 0.61 6.56
N GLY A 24 1.73 0.54 6.10
CA GLY A 24 0.57 0.47 6.99
C GLY A 24 0.61 -0.78 7.88
N ARG A 25 1.08 -1.92 7.34
CA ARG A 25 1.32 -3.14 8.11
C ARG A 25 2.37 -2.93 9.20
N TYR A 26 3.49 -2.29 8.86
CA TYR A 26 4.56 -1.99 9.82
C TYR A 26 4.01 -1.17 11.00
N ILE A 27 3.29 -0.10 10.73
CA ILE A 27 2.69 0.76 11.76
C ILE A 27 1.70 -0.04 12.64
N LYS A 28 0.80 -0.82 12.03
CA LYS A 28 -0.18 -1.68 12.75
C LYS A 28 0.45 -2.73 13.66
N GLN A 29 1.67 -3.17 13.37
CA GLN A 29 2.34 -4.25 14.06
C GLN A 29 3.61 -3.78 14.78
N ALA A 30 3.83 -2.48 14.91
CA ALA A 30 5.08 -1.91 15.40
C ALA A 30 5.42 -2.39 16.82
N GLU A 31 4.42 -2.48 17.71
CA GLU A 31 4.58 -3.04 19.07
C GLU A 31 5.01 -4.51 19.08
N ILE A 32 4.63 -5.27 18.04
CA ILE A 32 4.95 -6.69 17.89
C ILE A 32 6.36 -6.85 17.33
N PHE A 33 6.79 -5.98 16.42
CA PHE A 33 8.13 -6.03 15.81
C PHE A 33 9.27 -5.60 16.74
N GLU A 34 8.98 -4.81 17.77
CA GLU A 34 9.98 -4.51 18.80
C GLU A 34 10.33 -5.76 19.64
N ASN A 35 9.36 -6.68 19.79
CA ASN A 35 9.49 -7.89 20.59
C ASN A 35 9.77 -9.16 19.77
N TYR A 36 9.66 -9.10 18.45
CA TYR A 36 9.78 -10.26 17.57
C TYR A 36 10.54 -9.88 16.29
N GLU A 37 11.56 -10.67 15.91
CA GLU A 37 12.32 -10.54 14.64
C GLU A 37 11.48 -10.89 13.39
N LYS A 38 10.18 -10.59 13.40
CA LYS A 38 9.31 -10.90 12.28
C LYS A 38 9.61 -9.90 11.17
N ASN A 39 10.00 -10.42 10.01
CA ASN A 39 10.23 -9.59 8.83
C ASN A 39 8.89 -9.04 8.32
N ILE A 40 8.75 -7.72 8.23
CA ILE A 40 7.53 -7.02 7.79
C ILE A 40 7.08 -7.42 6.37
N PHE A 41 8.00 -7.96 5.58
CA PHE A 41 7.78 -8.40 4.21
C PHE A 41 7.35 -9.88 4.11
N ILE A 42 7.36 -10.62 5.22
CA ILE A 42 6.95 -12.03 5.27
C ILE A 42 5.50 -12.12 5.81
N ASP A 43 4.58 -12.41 4.90
CA ASP A 43 3.14 -12.52 5.09
C ASP A 43 2.60 -13.93 4.77
N GLY A 44 3.44 -14.83 4.23
CA GLY A 44 3.07 -16.19 3.87
C GLY A 44 4.12 -16.86 2.98
N ALA A 45 3.80 -18.03 2.41
CA ALA A 45 4.74 -18.81 1.59
C ALA A 45 5.17 -18.12 0.28
N GLU A 46 4.45 -17.09 -0.20
CA GLU A 46 4.67 -16.45 -1.51
C GLU A 46 4.92 -14.93 -1.45
N SER A 47 4.87 -14.30 -0.28
CA SER A 47 5.15 -12.86 -0.18
C SER A 47 6.66 -12.62 -0.09
N ASN A 48 7.27 -12.29 -1.22
CA ASN A 48 8.63 -11.75 -1.25
C ASN A 48 8.64 -10.55 -2.20
N PRO A 49 8.32 -9.34 -1.71
CA PRO A 49 8.31 -8.16 -2.56
C PRO A 49 9.69 -7.91 -3.14
N ASP A 50 9.75 -7.31 -4.33
CA ASP A 50 11.00 -6.96 -4.97
C ASP A 50 11.81 -5.99 -4.09
N GLU A 51 13.15 -6.04 -4.21
CA GLU A 51 14.06 -5.18 -3.43
C GLU A 51 13.74 -3.69 -3.58
N LYS A 52 13.22 -3.28 -4.74
CA LYS A 52 12.77 -1.91 -4.98
C LYS A 52 11.61 -1.50 -4.06
N ILE A 53 10.65 -2.40 -3.81
CA ILE A 53 9.50 -2.16 -2.92
C ILE A 53 9.96 -2.18 -1.46
N LYS A 54 10.87 -3.10 -1.10
CA LYS A 54 11.45 -3.15 0.25
C LYS A 54 12.18 -1.85 0.59
N SER A 55 13.06 -1.40 -0.31
CA SER A 55 13.81 -0.15 -0.13
C SER A 55 12.89 1.05 -0.02
N LEU A 56 11.86 1.16 -0.87
CA LEU A 56 10.86 2.22 -0.77
C LEU A 56 10.13 2.19 0.58
N THR A 57 9.68 1.01 1.01
CA THR A 57 8.99 0.84 2.30
C THR A 57 9.87 1.28 3.47
N LEU A 58 11.14 0.86 3.51
CA LEU A 58 12.09 1.24 4.56
C LEU A 58 12.36 2.75 4.57
N ASN A 59 12.47 3.38 3.39
CA ASN A 59 12.63 4.83 3.30
C ASN A 59 11.40 5.59 3.84
N MET A 60 10.19 5.08 3.59
CA MET A 60 8.96 5.67 4.15
C MET A 60 8.87 5.48 5.67
N ILE A 61 9.29 4.31 6.19
CA ILE A 61 9.38 4.07 7.64
C ILE A 61 10.34 5.08 8.27
N GLU A 62 11.56 5.21 7.75
CA GLU A 62 12.55 6.17 8.28
C GLU A 62 12.01 7.60 8.24
N HIS A 63 11.28 7.95 7.17
CA HIS A 63 10.66 9.25 7.04
C HIS A 63 9.64 9.54 8.16
N ILE A 64 8.69 8.62 8.39
CA ILE A 64 7.65 8.74 9.41
C ILE A 64 8.26 8.81 10.81
N GLU A 65 9.19 7.93 11.14
CA GLU A 65 9.84 7.91 12.45
C GLU A 65 10.68 9.17 12.69
N ARG A 66 11.37 9.68 11.66
CA ARG A 66 12.10 10.95 11.74
C ARG A 66 11.14 12.13 11.91
N ALA A 67 9.98 12.11 11.26
CA ALA A 67 8.97 13.17 11.40
C ALA A 67 8.35 13.18 12.81
N ALA A 68 8.08 12.01 13.38
CA ALA A 68 7.55 11.86 14.74
C ALA A 68 8.62 11.95 15.84
N ASN A 69 9.91 11.93 15.46
CA ASN A 69 11.07 11.87 16.35
C ASN A 69 10.99 10.72 17.38
N LYS A 70 10.43 9.58 16.96
CA LYS A 70 10.27 8.37 17.77
C LYS A 70 9.99 7.17 16.87
N LYS A 71 10.09 5.95 17.43
CA LYS A 71 9.75 4.72 16.70
C LYS A 71 8.25 4.57 16.54
N ALA A 72 7.82 3.88 15.48
CA ALA A 72 6.40 3.58 15.28
C ALA A 72 5.80 2.75 16.43
N SER A 73 6.63 1.98 17.15
CA SER A 73 6.20 1.23 18.34
C SER A 73 5.94 2.12 19.56
N GLU A 74 6.37 3.38 19.52
CA GLU A 74 6.20 4.37 20.58
C GLU A 74 5.08 5.38 20.25
N PHE A 75 4.34 5.15 19.16
CA PHE A 75 3.22 6.02 18.77
C PHE A 75 2.10 5.92 19.78
N ASN A 76 1.56 7.06 20.19
CA ASN A 76 0.29 7.09 20.89
C ASN A 76 -0.87 6.87 19.90
N GLU A 77 -2.08 6.74 20.43
CA GLU A 77 -3.28 6.48 19.63
C GLU A 77 -3.54 7.57 18.57
N ASP A 78 -3.39 8.86 18.92
CA ASP A 78 -3.58 9.97 18.00
C ASP A 78 -2.54 9.95 16.85
N GLU A 79 -1.28 9.67 17.18
CA GLU A 79 -0.19 9.55 16.20
C GLU A 79 -0.40 8.36 15.26
N PHE A 80 -0.84 7.22 15.82
CA PHE A 80 -1.20 6.05 15.04
C PHE A 80 -2.30 6.36 14.02
N TYR A 81 -3.42 6.94 14.47
CA TYR A 81 -4.52 7.27 13.56
C TYR A 81 -4.12 8.35 12.54
N TYR A 82 -3.37 9.38 12.96
CA TYR A 82 -2.86 10.39 12.05
C TYR A 82 -2.08 9.78 10.88
N TRP A 83 -1.13 8.88 11.15
CA TRP A 83 -0.33 8.27 10.09
C TRP A 83 -1.13 7.29 9.24
N MET A 84 -2.06 6.54 9.85
CA MET A 84 -2.93 5.63 9.10
C MET A 84 -3.88 6.37 8.17
N ASP A 85 -4.47 7.48 8.62
CA ASP A 85 -5.35 8.32 7.80
C ASP A 85 -4.57 9.00 6.68
N TYR A 86 -3.36 9.48 6.96
CA TYR A 86 -2.50 10.07 5.95
C TYR A 86 -2.08 9.05 4.87
N ILE A 87 -1.78 7.81 5.25
CA ILE A 87 -1.52 6.73 4.29
C ILE A 87 -2.76 6.48 3.44
N ALA A 88 -3.95 6.41 4.03
CA ALA A 88 -5.20 6.21 3.32
C ALA A 88 -5.48 7.35 2.31
N GLU A 89 -5.25 8.60 2.70
CA GLU A 89 -5.38 9.75 1.80
C GLU A 89 -4.44 9.64 0.59
N ILE A 90 -3.20 9.18 0.80
CA ILE A 90 -2.25 8.96 -0.30
C ILE A 90 -2.73 7.82 -1.21
N GLU A 91 -3.22 6.72 -0.62
CA GLU A 91 -3.77 5.59 -1.37
C GLU A 91 -4.96 6.01 -2.25
N ASP A 92 -5.88 6.80 -1.71
CA ASP A 92 -7.03 7.33 -2.44
C ASP A 92 -6.60 8.23 -3.61
N ASN A 93 -5.53 8.99 -3.45
CA ASN A 93 -5.00 9.88 -4.49
C ASN A 93 -4.22 9.15 -5.59
N ILE A 94 -3.77 7.91 -5.37
CA ILE A 94 -3.10 7.10 -6.40
C ILE A 94 -4.07 6.65 -7.50
N ASP A 95 -5.36 6.49 -7.18
CA ASP A 95 -6.37 5.85 -8.03
C ASP A 95 -7.31 6.84 -8.77
N ASN A 96 -6.97 8.13 -8.87
CA ASN A 96 -7.82 9.06 -9.61
C ASN A 96 -7.77 8.84 -11.14
N VAL A 97 -8.73 8.00 -11.56
CA VAL A 97 -9.28 7.73 -12.90
C VAL A 97 -8.59 6.58 -13.68
N PRO A 98 -9.19 5.37 -13.77
CA PRO A 98 -8.83 4.44 -14.84
C PRO A 98 -9.00 5.19 -16.16
N ASN A 99 -7.93 5.26 -16.97
CA ASN A 99 -8.02 5.91 -18.26
C ASN A 99 -9.13 5.23 -19.09
N GLN A 100 -9.74 5.96 -20.04
CA GLN A 100 -10.83 5.42 -20.87
C GLN A 100 -10.47 4.07 -21.48
N GLU A 101 -9.21 3.84 -21.81
CA GLU A 101 -8.71 2.60 -22.39
C GLU A 101 -8.81 1.39 -21.44
N ILE A 102 -8.59 1.58 -20.14
CA ILE A 102 -8.76 0.55 -19.11
C ILE A 102 -10.24 0.25 -18.89
N ILE A 103 -11.08 1.30 -18.90
CA ILE A 103 -12.54 1.15 -18.81
C ILE A 103 -13.07 0.38 -20.03
N GLU A 104 -12.64 0.75 -21.23
CA GLU A 104 -13.03 0.11 -22.49
C GLU A 104 -12.60 -1.36 -22.53
N LYS A 105 -11.35 -1.68 -22.16
CA LYS A 105 -10.90 -3.07 -22.09
C LYS A 105 -11.65 -3.89 -21.04
N ALA A 106 -11.97 -3.31 -19.90
CA ALA A 106 -12.77 -4.00 -18.88
C ALA A 106 -14.21 -4.27 -19.37
N LEU A 107 -14.82 -3.33 -20.11
CA LEU A 107 -16.13 -3.51 -20.73
C LEU A 107 -16.11 -4.57 -21.83
N GLU A 108 -15.07 -4.59 -22.68
CA GLU A 108 -14.90 -5.62 -23.71
C GLU A 108 -14.72 -7.03 -23.11
N GLU A 109 -14.01 -7.15 -21.99
CA GLU A 109 -13.89 -8.43 -21.28
C GLU A 109 -15.22 -8.85 -20.65
N LEU A 110 -15.98 -7.93 -20.07
CA LEU A 110 -17.30 -8.22 -19.50
C LEU A 110 -18.31 -8.69 -20.55
N ASP A 111 -18.28 -8.14 -21.77
CA ASP A 111 -19.11 -8.59 -22.89
C ASP A 111 -18.77 -10.04 -23.33
N LYS A 112 -17.52 -10.48 -23.16
CA LYS A 112 -17.12 -11.88 -23.43
C LYS A 112 -17.63 -12.85 -22.36
N PHE A 113 -18.03 -12.35 -21.19
CA PHE A 113 -18.58 -13.12 -20.08
C PHE A 113 -20.12 -13.19 -20.09
N GLU A 114 -20.81 -12.84 -21.19
CA GLU A 114 -22.25 -13.06 -21.32
C GLU A 114 -22.60 -14.53 -20.95
N VAL A 115 -23.27 -14.65 -19.80
CA VAL A 115 -23.80 -15.89 -19.24
C VAL A 115 -24.61 -16.58 -20.34
N PRO A 116 -24.38 -17.88 -20.63
CA PRO A 116 -25.15 -18.57 -21.65
C PRO A 116 -26.63 -18.43 -21.31
N LYS A 117 -27.40 -17.75 -22.18
CA LYS A 117 -28.85 -17.63 -22.04
C LYS A 117 -29.40 -19.03 -21.80
N SER A 118 -29.94 -19.26 -20.61
CA SER A 118 -30.68 -20.47 -20.31
C SER A 118 -31.74 -20.60 -21.39
N LYS A 119 -31.68 -21.69 -22.15
CA LYS A 119 -32.74 -22.03 -23.09
C LYS A 119 -34.04 -22.15 -22.28
N GLU A 120 -34.87 -21.12 -22.34
CA GLU A 120 -36.26 -21.25 -21.93
C GLU A 120 -36.95 -22.22 -22.90
N ASN A 121 -37.70 -23.15 -22.32
CA ASN A 121 -38.31 -24.32 -22.95
C ASN A 121 -39.26 -23.99 -24.09
#